data_AF-M2XYP0-F1
#
_entry.id   AF-M2XYP0-F1
#
_cell.length_a   1.000
_cell.length_b   1.000
_cell.length_c   1.000
_cell.angle_alpha   90.00
_cell.angle_beta   90.00
_cell.angle_gamma   90.00
#
_symmetry.space_group_name_H-M   'P 1'
#
loop_
_entity.id
_entity.type
_entity.pdbx_description
1 polymer ?
#
loop_
_entity_poly.entity_id
_entity_poly.type
_entity_poly.pdbx_seq_one_letter_code
_entity_poly.pdbx_strand_id
1 'polypeptide(L)' 'MWSFGFQFDSTVDGKTVKIVSMLDEHTRMSLLNIVDRSISAGRLIKGSDKAFAMRGGPLLVLRMVNEPEFISEA' A
#
# COMPACT_ATOMS: atom_id res chain seq x y z
N MET A 1 -7.58 5.76 11.93
CA MET A 1 -6.86 6.39 10.80
C MET A 1 -6.02 5.31 10.15
N TRP A 2 -6.03 5.23 8.82
CA TRP A 2 -5.17 4.30 8.10
C TRP A 2 -4.06 5.06 7.40
N SER A 3 -2.89 4.44 7.29
CA SER A 3 -1.74 5.01 6.60
C SER A 3 -1.11 4.06 5.62
N PHE A 4 -0.64 4.62 4.51
CA PHE A 4 0.21 3.93 3.55
C PHE A 4 1.67 4.29 3.74
N GLY A 5 2.53 3.30 3.52
CA GLY A 5 3.98 3.49 3.45
C GLY A 5 4.58 2.70 2.30
N PHE A 6 5.58 3.30 1.67
CA PHE A 6 6.46 2.64 0.71
C PHE A 6 7.82 2.40 1.34
N GLN A 7 8.38 1.23 1.02
CA GLN A 7 9.75 0.86 1.38
C GLN A 7 10.42 0.23 0.17
N PHE A 8 11.74 0.26 0.18
CA PHE A 8 12.56 -0.41 -0.82
C PHE A 8 13.56 -1.30 -0.10
N ASP A 9 13.78 -2.48 -0.65
CA ASP A 9 14.78 -3.42 -0.17
C ASP A 9 15.40 -4.16 -1.37
N SER A 10 16.28 -5.12 -1.11
CA SER A 10 16.91 -5.95 -2.11
C SER A 10 16.80 -7.43 -1.76
N THR A 11 16.64 -8.27 -2.78
CA THR A 11 16.70 -9.72 -2.65
C THR A 11 18.15 -10.20 -2.56
N VAL A 12 18.36 -11.48 -2.22
CA VAL A 12 19.70 -12.08 -2.08
C VAL A 12 20.57 -11.98 -3.35
N ASP A 13 19.95 -11.82 -4.52
CA ASP A 13 20.63 -11.59 -5.80
C ASP A 13 20.86 -10.09 -6.11
N GLY A 14 20.69 -9.21 -5.12
CA GLY A 14 20.93 -7.76 -5.20
C GLY A 14 19.87 -6.96 -5.94
N LYS A 15 18.81 -7.60 -6.45
CA LYS A 15 17.75 -6.90 -7.19
C LYS A 15 16.83 -6.16 -6.22
N THR A 16 16.46 -4.92 -6.55
CA THR A 16 15.55 -4.09 -5.74
C THR A 16 14.10 -4.60 -5.79
N VAL A 17 13.41 -4.59 -4.64
CA VAL A 17 11.96 -4.76 -4.52
C VAL A 17 11.35 -3.49 -3.94
N LYS A 18 10.13 -3.17 -4.37
CA LYS A 18 9.27 -2.14 -3.81
C LYS A 18 8.22 -2.82 -2.93
N ILE A 19 8.02 -2.26 -1.75
CA ILE A 19 7.10 -2.78 -0.74
C ILE A 19 6.08 -1.70 -0.43
N VAL A 20 4.80 -2.03 -0.52
CA VAL A 20 3.70 -1.19 -0.04
C VAL A 20 3.06 -1.87 1.15
N SER A 21 2.86 -1.09 2.21
CA SER A 21 2.06 -1.50 3.36
C SER A 21 0.95 -0.49 3.63
N MET A 22 -0.20 -1.00 4.08
CA MET A 22 -1.26 -0.21 4.68
C MET A 22 -1.45 -0.66 6.13
N LEU A 23 -1.43 0.29 7.06
CA LEU A 23 -1.58 0.04 8.49
C LEU A 23 -2.83 0.72 9.03
N ASP A 24 -3.54 0.02 9.91
CA ASP A 24 -4.45 0.67 10.84
C ASP A 24 -3.67 1.18 12.04
N GLU A 25 -3.58 2.50 12.18
CA GLU A 25 -2.79 3.12 13.24
C GLU A 25 -3.38 2.91 14.64
N HIS A 26 -4.70 2.68 14.73
CA HIS A 26 -5.36 2.45 16.01
C HIS A 26 -5.12 1.03 16.51
N THR A 27 -5.35 0.04 15.65
CA THR A 27 -5.24 -1.38 16.01
C THR A 27 -3.85 -1.97 15.78
N ARG A 28 -2.95 -1.23 15.12
CA ARG A 28 -1.63 -1.68 14.65
C ARG A 28 -1.69 -2.90 13.73
N MET A 29 -2.85 -3.17 13.12
CA MET A 29 -3.00 -4.26 12.16
C MET A 29 -2.49 -3.84 10.78
N SER A 30 -1.80 -4.76 10.12
CA SER A 30 -1.53 -4.63 8.68
C SER A 30 -2.75 -5.05 7.87
N LEU A 31 -3.14 -4.19 6.93
CA LEU A 31 -4.36 -4.31 6.12
C LEU A 31 -4.04 -4.73 4.68
N LEU A 32 -2.85 -4.38 4.21
CA LEU A 32 -2.37 -4.67 2.87
C LEU A 32 -0.84 -4.75 2.91
N ASN A 33 -0.28 -5.76 2.24
CA ASN A 33 1.15 -5.84 1.95
C ASN A 33 1.33 -6.27 0.49
N ILE A 34 2.04 -5.47 -0.30
CA ILE A 34 2.42 -5.80 -1.67
C ILE A 34 3.94 -5.74 -1.74
N VAL A 35 4.57 -6.82 -2.21
CA VAL A 35 6.01 -6.87 -2.48
C VAL A 35 6.15 -7.21 -3.96
N ASP A 36 6.72 -6.30 -4.74
CA ASP A 36 6.89 -6.48 -6.17
C ASP A 36 8.09 -5.67 -6.69
N ARG A 37 8.58 -5.97 -7.88
CA ARG A 37 9.65 -5.20 -8.54
C ARG A 37 9.15 -3.85 -9.04
N SER A 38 7.87 -3.78 -9.40
CA SER A 38 7.18 -2.56 -9.79
C SER A 38 5.73 -2.64 -9.32
N ILE A 39 5.22 -1.56 -8.75
CA ILE A 39 3.84 -1.48 -8.26
C ILE A 39 3.18 -0.33 -9.00
N SER A 40 2.26 -0.66 -9.93
CA SER A 40 1.49 0.36 -10.63
C SER A 40 0.33 0.88 -9.79
N ALA A 41 -0.18 2.07 -10.10
CA ALA A 41 -1.38 2.62 -9.48
C ALA A 41 -2.56 1.64 -9.57
N GLY A 42 -2.81 1.04 -10.74
CA GLY A 42 -3.86 0.04 -10.90
C GLY A 42 -3.69 -1.22 -10.03
N ARG A 43 -2.45 -1.65 -9.76
CA ARG A 43 -2.19 -2.75 -8.82
C ARG A 43 -2.49 -2.34 -7.38
N LEU A 44 -2.11 -1.12 -7.02
CA LEU A 44 -2.37 -0.53 -5.70
C LEU A 44 -3.87 -0.35 -5.42
N ILE A 45 -4.63 0.14 -6.40
CA ILE A 45 -6.10 0.27 -6.33
C ILE A 45 -6.73 -1.10 -6.07
N LYS A 46 -6.42 -2.11 -6.90
CA LYS A 46 -6.97 -3.48 -6.74
C LYS A 46 -6.65 -4.10 -5.39
N GLY A 47 -5.47 -3.80 -4.84
CA GLY A 47 -5.10 -4.24 -3.50
C GLY A 47 -5.93 -3.54 -2.42
N SER A 48 -6.09 -2.22 -2.55
CA SER A 48 -6.84 -1.37 -1.61
C SER A 48 -8.32 -1.75 -1.57
N ASP A 49 -8.95 -1.98 -2.72
CA ASP A 49 -10.35 -2.42 -2.81
C ASP A 49 -10.59 -3.71 -2.01
N LYS A 50 -9.66 -4.66 -2.11
CA LYS A 50 -9.72 -5.90 -1.33
C LYS A 50 -9.60 -5.64 0.16
N ALA A 51 -8.64 -4.81 0.57
CA ALA A 51 -8.46 -4.45 1.97
C ALA A 51 -9.71 -3.75 2.54
N PHE A 52 -10.34 -2.87 1.76
CA PHE A 52 -11.57 -2.18 2.14
C PHE A 52 -12.75 -3.13 2.27
N ALA A 53 -12.93 -4.02 1.29
CA ALA A 53 -13.99 -5.03 1.34
C ALA A 53 -13.87 -5.94 2.57
N MET A 54 -12.65 -6.35 2.94
CA MET A 54 -12.41 -7.19 4.13
C MET A 54 -12.69 -6.48 5.46
N ARG A 55 -12.69 -5.14 5.48
CA ARG A 55 -12.86 -4.32 6.70
C ARG A 55 -14.23 -3.66 6.80
N GLY A 56 -15.13 -3.91 5.85
CA GLY A 56 -16.47 -3.32 5.83
C GLY A 56 -16.52 -1.90 5.24
N GLY A 57 -15.49 -1.49 4.50
CA GLY A 57 -15.39 -0.19 3.82
C GLY A 57 -14.12 0.60 4.17
N PRO A 58 -13.85 1.69 3.44
CA PRO A 58 -12.75 2.60 3.74
C PRO A 58 -13.06 3.44 5.00
N LEU A 59 -12.03 3.75 5.79
CA LEU A 59 -12.16 4.74 6.88
C LEU A 59 -12.29 6.16 6.33
N LEU A 60 -12.88 7.04 7.15
CA LEU A 60 -13.03 8.48 6.90
C LEU A 60 -11.71 9.22 6.60
N VAL A 61 -10.56 8.70 7.07
CA VAL A 61 -9.25 9.37 6.93
C VAL A 61 -8.18 8.37 6.53
N LEU A 62 -7.55 8.67 5.40
CA LEU A 62 -6.36 8.00 4.85
C LEU A 62 -5.19 8.98 4.81
N ARG A 63 -4.06 8.60 5.41
CA ARG A 63 -2.79 9.31 5.27
C ARG A 63 -1.93 8.60 4.22
N MET A 64 -1.53 9.33 3.20
CA MET A 64 -0.68 8.82 2.13
C MET A 64 0.61 9.62 2.05
N VAL A 65 1.68 8.96 1.61
CA VAL A 65 2.92 9.62 1.18
C VAL A 65 2.73 10.14 -0.24
N ASN A 66 3.47 11.18 -0.64
CA ASN A 66 3.36 11.79 -1.98
C ASN A 66 4.10 10.97 -3.05
N GLU A 67 3.84 9.67 -3.10
CA GLU A 67 4.44 8.78 -4.07
C GLU A 67 3.67 8.82 -5.40
N PRO A 68 4.34 8.61 -6.55
CA PRO A 68 3.73 8.77 -7.88
C PRO A 68 2.47 7.93 -8.08
N GLU A 69 2.41 6.76 -7.45
CA GLU A 69 1.26 5.86 -7.53
C GLU A 69 -0.01 6.43 -6.86
N PHE A 70 0.12 7.38 -5.93
CA PHE A 70 -1.01 8.00 -5.23
C PHE A 70 -1.53 9.26 -5.90
N ILE A 71 -0.75 9.89 -6.77
CA ILE A 71 -1.12 11.11 -7.50
C ILE A 71 -1.44 10.84 -8.98
N SER A 72 -1.58 9.57 -9.34
CA SER A 72 -1.88 9.15 -10.71
C SER A 72 -3.37 9.39 -11.04
N GLU A 73 -3.65 9.91 -12.24
CA GLU A 73 -5.01 10.04 -12.78
C GLU A 73 -5.51 8.76 -13.49
N ALA A 74 -4.71 7.68 -13.43
CA ALA A 74 -4.95 6.43 -14.14
C ALA A 74 -6.20 5.67 -13.68
#